data_AF-A0A8T1TSN3-F1
#
_entry.id   AF-A0A8T1TSN3-F1
#
_cell.length_a   1.000
_cell.length_b   1.000
_cell.length_c   1.000
_cell.angle_alpha   90.00
_cell.angle_beta   90.00
_cell.angle_gamma   90.00
#
_symmetry.space_group_name_H-M   'P 1'
#
loop_
_entity.id
_entity.type
_entity.pdbx_description
1 polymer ?
#
loop_
_entity_poly.entity_id
_entity_poly.type
_entity_poly.pdbx_seq_one_letter_code
_entity_poly.pdbx_strand_id
1 'polypeptide(L)'
;YKPLSAVQYHICSANKENSDVITCRTSPNDAGISEDLRRNIDKVKTPRSKVALMFERYLMPLTPPQPNAEKIDQMHRKVRPFVPSEFQNDPLYAAPTADEAASQRIPSVPD
;
A
#
# COMPACT_ATOMS: atom_id res chain seq x y z
N TYR A 1 -24.02 11.47 1.59
CA TYR A 1 -22.61 11.05 1.45
C TYR A 1 -21.77 12.31 1.59
N LYS A 2 -20.88 12.43 2.59
CA LYS A 2 -19.98 13.59 2.62
C LYS A 2 -18.95 13.38 1.50
N PRO A 3 -18.74 14.35 0.60
CA PRO A 3 -17.59 14.26 -0.29
C PRO A 3 -16.34 14.26 0.58
N LEU A 4 -15.41 13.35 0.30
CA LEU A 4 -14.03 13.39 0.82
C LEU A 4 -13.32 14.57 0.14
N SER A 5 -13.86 15.77 0.28
CA SER A 5 -13.37 16.96 -0.40
C SER A 5 -12.04 17.37 0.23
N ALA A 6 -10.99 17.17 -0.56
CA ALA A 6 -9.70 17.87 -0.48
C ALA A 6 -8.70 17.47 0.62
N VAL A 7 -8.73 16.24 1.16
CA VAL A 7 -7.59 15.72 1.94
C VAL A 7 -7.08 14.42 1.32
N GLN A 8 -5.91 14.50 0.69
CA GLN A 8 -5.23 13.37 0.07
C GLN A 8 -4.35 12.69 1.12
N TYR A 9 -4.90 11.70 1.84
CA TYR A 9 -4.12 10.84 2.71
C TYR A 9 -3.40 9.77 1.87
N HIS A 10 -2.10 9.61 2.08
CA HIS A 10 -1.32 8.58 1.38
C HIS A 10 -1.05 7.35 2.25
N ILE A 11 -1.10 7.50 3.57
CA ILE A 11 -0.74 6.45 4.52
C ILE A 11 -1.80 6.38 5.59
N CYS A 12 -2.46 5.22 5.73
CA CYS A 12 -3.39 4.95 6.81
C CYS A 12 -2.99 3.66 7.52
N SER A 13 -3.05 3.68 8.85
CA SER A 13 -2.70 2.55 9.71
C SER A 13 -3.84 2.25 10.68
N ALA A 14 -4.17 0.97 10.82
CA ALA A 14 -5.10 0.47 11.82
C ALA A 14 -4.34 -0.41 12.82
N ASN A 15 -4.64 -0.26 14.12
CA ASN A 15 -4.12 -1.13 15.17
C ASN A 15 -5.19 -2.19 15.50
N LYS A 16 -4.79 -3.46 15.61
CA LYS A 16 -5.68 -4.57 16.00
C LYS A 16 -6.38 -4.34 17.35
N GLU A 17 -5.69 -3.70 18.30
CA GLU A 17 -6.23 -3.39 19.64
C GLU A 17 -7.35 -2.34 19.60
N ASN A 18 -7.34 -1.46 18.59
CA ASN A 18 -8.30 -0.39 18.39
C ASN A 18 -8.78 -0.38 16.93
N SER A 19 -9.27 -1.53 16.45
CA SER A 19 -9.66 -1.71 15.04
C SER A 19 -10.82 -0.80 14.60
N ASP A 20 -11.50 -0.16 15.55
CA ASP A 20 -12.54 0.84 15.29
C ASP A 20 -11.99 2.23 14.92
N VAL A 21 -10.69 2.45 15.01
CA VAL A 21 -10.04 3.72 14.67
C VAL A 21 -8.94 3.49 13.63
N ILE A 22 -8.91 4.33 12.61
CA ILE A 22 -7.82 4.40 11.65
C ILE A 22 -7.08 5.72 11.84
N THR A 23 -5.76 5.69 11.77
CA THR A 23 -4.95 6.91 11.78
C THR A 23 -4.34 7.12 10.42
N CYS A 24 -4.63 8.27 9.80
CA CYS A 24 -4.19 8.61 8.45
C CYS A 24 -3.26 9.83 8.48
N ARG A 25 -2.30 9.86 7.56
CA ARG A 25 -1.30 10.94 7.42
C ARG A 25 -0.91 11.14 5.96
N THR A 26 -0.44 12.33 5.65
CA THR A 26 0.01 12.70 4.29
C THR A 26 1.43 12.22 4.06
N SER A 27 2.33 12.41 5.03
CA SER A 27 3.72 11.96 4.97
C SER A 27 4.08 11.05 6.16
N PRO A 28 5.15 10.25 6.08
CA PRO A 28 5.57 9.38 7.18
C PRO A 28 5.84 10.09 8.51
N ASN A 29 6.29 11.35 8.44
CA ASN A 29 6.66 12.17 9.59
C ASN A 29 5.53 13.08 10.08
N ASP A 30 4.41 13.15 9.36
CA ASP A 30 3.30 14.02 9.74
C ASP A 30 2.53 13.44 10.93
N ALA A 31 1.96 14.34 11.73
CA ALA A 31 1.01 13.95 12.76
C ALA A 31 -0.20 13.25 12.13
N GLY A 32 -0.59 12.12 12.72
CA GLY A 32 -1.73 11.32 12.23
C GLY A 32 -3.07 11.90 12.66
N ILE A 33 -4.01 11.96 11.73
CA ILE A 33 -5.42 12.27 11.99
C ILE A 33 -6.16 10.96 12.22
N SER A 34 -6.82 10.85 13.38
CA SER A 34 -7.56 9.64 13.73
C SER A 34 -9.03 9.76 13.37
N GLU A 35 -9.55 8.77 12.66
CA GLU A 35 -10.94 8.68 12.25
C GLU A 35 -11.61 7.43 12.83
N ASP A 36 -12.83 7.60 13.33
CA ASP A 36 -13.65 6.53 13.88
C ASP A 36 -14.40 5.81 12.75
N LEU A 37 -14.10 4.53 12.53
CA LEU A 37 -14.68 3.69 11.49
C LEU A 37 -16.07 3.16 11.84
N ARG A 38 -16.55 3.37 13.07
CA ARG A 38 -17.87 2.87 13.49
C ARG A 38 -18.96 3.60 12.73
N ARG A 39 -19.74 2.82 11.98
CA ARG A 39 -20.95 3.32 11.33
C ARG A 39 -21.87 3.94 12.39
N ASN A 40 -22.29 5.18 12.12
CA ASN A 40 -23.21 5.96 12.94
C ASN A 40 -24.54 6.09 12.19
N ILE A 41 -25.63 5.60 12.78
CA ILE A 41 -27.00 5.72 12.26
C ILE A 41 -27.83 6.33 13.39
N ASP A 42 -28.49 7.46 13.13
CA ASP A 42 -29.33 8.16 14.12
C ASP A 42 -28.64 8.39 15.48
N LYS A 43 -27.36 8.78 15.44
CA LYS A 43 -26.47 8.99 16.60
C LYS A 43 -26.09 7.70 17.36
N VAL A 44 -26.50 6.54 16.89
CA VAL A 44 -26.11 5.23 17.44
C VAL A 44 -24.89 4.71 16.67
N LYS A 45 -23.79 4.52 17.39
CA LYS A 45 -22.57 3.93 16.84
C LYS A 45 -22.62 2.40 16.93
N THR A 46 -22.09 1.75 15.90
CA THR A 46 -21.85 0.30 15.92
C THR A 46 -20.93 -0.07 17.10
N PRO A 47 -21.24 -1.11 17.90
CA PRO A 47 -20.39 -1.53 19.02
C PRO A 47 -18.97 -1.89 18.56
N ARG A 48 -17.95 -1.56 19.37
CA ARG A 48 -16.55 -1.89 19.09
C ARG A 48 -16.34 -3.39 18.88
N SER A 49 -16.96 -4.22 19.71
CA SER A 49 -16.89 -5.69 19.60
C SER A 49 -17.39 -6.21 18.26
N LYS A 50 -18.44 -5.59 17.70
CA LYS A 50 -18.97 -5.94 16.38
C LYS A 50 -18.01 -5.56 15.27
N VAL A 51 -17.34 -4.41 15.38
CA VAL A 51 -16.31 -4.00 14.41
C VAL A 51 -15.11 -4.95 14.46
N ALA A 52 -14.61 -5.27 15.65
CA ALA A 52 -13.53 -6.23 15.82
C ALA A 52 -13.88 -7.61 15.20
N LEU A 53 -15.08 -8.11 15.46
CA LEU A 53 -15.57 -9.36 14.89
C LEU A 53 -15.67 -9.32 13.35
N MET A 54 -16.05 -8.17 12.79
CA MET A 54 -16.12 -7.98 11.34
C MET A 54 -14.72 -8.03 10.72
N PHE A 55 -13.75 -7.34 11.32
CA PHE A 55 -12.37 -7.40 10.86
C PHE A 55 -11.79 -8.82 10.96
N GLU A 56 -12.03 -9.52 12.08
CA GLU A 56 -11.53 -10.89 12.27
C GLU A 56 -12.14 -11.89 11.28
N ARG A 57 -13.44 -11.81 11.00
CA ARG A 57 -14.14 -12.79 10.16
C ARG A 57 -14.03 -12.53 8.66
N TYR A 58 -13.91 -11.26 8.26
CA TYR A 58 -14.06 -10.86 6.86
C TYR A 58 -12.82 -10.21 6.25
N LEU A 59 -11.80 -9.84 7.04
CA LEU A 59 -10.53 -9.46 6.42
C LEU A 59 -9.84 -10.70 5.88
N MET A 60 -9.60 -10.68 4.58
CA MET A 60 -8.67 -11.60 3.95
C MET A 60 -7.32 -10.90 3.77
N PRO A 61 -6.20 -11.58 4.00
CA PRO A 61 -4.90 -11.04 3.66
C PRO A 61 -4.85 -10.80 2.15
N LEU A 62 -4.41 -9.61 1.76
CA LEU A 62 -4.13 -9.34 0.36
C LEU A 62 -2.86 -10.10 -0.04
N THR A 63 -2.90 -10.78 -1.17
CA THR A 63 -1.68 -11.30 -1.78
C THR A 63 -0.76 -10.12 -2.10
N PRO A 64 0.55 -10.21 -1.82
CA PRO A 64 1.49 -9.18 -2.25
C PRO A 64 1.30 -8.89 -3.75
N PRO A 65 1.37 -7.62 -4.17
CA PRO A 65 1.28 -7.30 -5.59
C PRO A 65 2.41 -8.02 -6.32
N GLN A 66 2.11 -8.51 -7.52
CA GLN A 66 3.13 -9.08 -8.38
C GLN A 66 4.20 -7.99 -8.66
N PRO A 67 5.49 -8.33 -8.59
CA PRO A 67 6.55 -7.39 -8.94
C PRO A 67 6.34 -6.81 -10.34
N ASN A 68 6.35 -5.49 -10.46
CA ASN A 68 6.28 -4.85 -11.78
C ASN A 68 7.63 -5.00 -12.47
N ALA A 69 7.64 -5.69 -13.62
CA ALA A 69 8.83 -5.90 -14.41
C ALA A 69 9.55 -4.58 -14.76
N GLU A 70 8.82 -3.54 -15.18
CA GLU A 70 9.41 -2.22 -15.48
C GLU A 70 10.18 -1.66 -14.27
N LYS A 71 9.60 -1.81 -13.09
CA LYS A 71 10.20 -1.32 -11.86
C LYS A 71 11.43 -2.13 -11.47
N ILE A 72 11.43 -3.45 -11.65
CA ILE A 72 12.59 -4.32 -11.39
C ILE A 72 13.79 -3.88 -12.24
N ASP A 73 13.58 -3.66 -13.54
CA ASP A 73 14.66 -3.19 -14.41
C ASP A 73 15.12 -1.77 -14.08
N GLN A 74 14.18 -0.88 -13.74
CA GLN A 74 14.52 0.46 -13.28
C GLN A 74 15.40 0.41 -12.03
N MET A 75 15.08 -0.44 -11.06
CA MET A 75 15.87 -0.63 -9.84
C MET A 75 17.27 -1.14 -10.16
N HIS A 76 17.40 -2.16 -11.02
CA HIS A 76 18.69 -2.72 -11.40
C HIS A 76 19.55 -1.76 -12.24
N ARG A 77 18.98 -1.12 -13.28
CA ARG A 77 19.77 -0.32 -14.23
C ARG A 77 20.01 1.11 -13.76
N LYS A 78 19.00 1.74 -13.17
CA LYS A 78 19.05 3.18 -12.84
C LYS A 78 19.40 3.45 -11.40
N VAL A 79 18.92 2.61 -10.47
CA VAL A 79 19.10 2.88 -9.03
C VAL A 79 20.38 2.22 -8.50
N ARG A 80 20.62 0.93 -8.80
CA ARG A 80 21.78 0.16 -8.32
C ARG A 80 23.14 0.86 -8.42
N PRO A 81 23.50 1.59 -9.51
CA PRO A 81 24.81 2.24 -9.62
C PRO A 81 25.07 3.31 -8.55
N PHE A 82 24.01 3.89 -7.97
CA PHE A 82 24.10 4.91 -6.94
C PHE A 82 23.94 4.35 -5.51
N VAL A 83 23.76 3.04 -5.41
CA VAL A 83 23.62 2.34 -4.12
C VAL A 83 25.02 2.05 -3.56
N PRO A 84 25.28 2.30 -2.26
CA PRO A 84 26.53 1.92 -1.62
C PRO A 84 26.88 0.45 -1.85
N SER A 85 28.17 0.15 -2.02
CA SER A 85 28.64 -1.19 -2.41
C SER A 85 28.15 -2.31 -1.48
N GLU A 86 27.99 -2.01 -0.18
CA GLU A 86 27.47 -2.93 0.83
C GLU A 86 26.02 -3.41 0.54
N PHE A 87 25.22 -2.62 -0.18
CA PHE A 87 23.81 -2.94 -0.50
C PHE A 87 23.59 -3.31 -1.97
N GLN A 88 24.61 -3.26 -2.84
CA GLN A 88 24.45 -3.53 -4.27
C GLN A 88 24.07 -4.99 -4.61
N ASN A 89 24.21 -5.89 -3.64
CA ASN A 89 23.83 -7.31 -3.76
C ASN A 89 22.47 -7.61 -3.11
N ASP A 90 21.75 -6.59 -2.63
CA ASP A 90 20.39 -6.75 -2.14
C ASP A 90 19.48 -7.27 -3.26
N PRO A 91 18.60 -8.26 -3.01
CA PRO A 91 17.64 -8.78 -3.98
C PRO A 91 16.79 -7.71 -4.68
N LEU A 92 16.56 -6.55 -4.04
CA LEU A 92 15.86 -5.40 -4.62
C LEU A 92 16.52 -4.88 -5.91
N TYR A 93 17.83 -5.06 -6.05
CA TYR A 93 18.62 -4.62 -7.20
C TYR A 93 19.07 -5.79 -8.09
N ALA A 94 18.49 -6.98 -7.93
CA ALA A 94 18.81 -8.10 -8.78
C ALA A 94 18.46 -7.80 -10.26
N ALA A 95 19.22 -8.41 -11.17
CA ALA A 95 18.91 -8.30 -12.59
C ALA A 95 17.52 -8.93 -12.89
N PRO A 96 16.73 -8.35 -13.80
CA PRO A 96 15.46 -8.93 -14.21
C PRO A 96 15.63 -10.35 -14.77
N THR A 97 14.71 -11.24 -14.44
CA THR A 97 14.61 -12.56 -15.07
C THR A 97 14.17 -12.44 -16.54
N ALA A 98 14.32 -13.52 -17.31
CA ALA A 98 13.92 -13.53 -18.72
C ALA A 98 12.42 -13.25 -18.92
N ASP A 99 11.57 -13.77 -18.04
CA ASP A 99 10.11 -13.59 -18.09
C ASP A 99 9.69 -12.16 -17.73
N GLU A 100 10.37 -11.55 -16.74
CA GLU A 100 10.18 -10.14 -16.39
C GLU A 100 10.64 -9.22 -17.54
N ALA A 101 11.80 -9.50 -18.13
CA ALA A 101 12.30 -8.74 -19.26
C ALA A 101 11.40 -8.85 -20.52
N ALA A 102 10.80 -10.02 -20.76
CA ALA A 102 9.85 -10.22 -21.85
C ALA A 102 8.55 -9.46 -21.61
N SER A 103 8.07 -9.42 -20.36
CA SER A 103 6.82 -8.74 -19.98
C SER A 103 6.87 -7.21 -20.12
N GLN A 104 8.06 -6.61 -20.25
CA GLN A 104 8.22 -5.18 -20.55
C GLN A 104 8.00 -4.82 -22.02
N ARG A 105 8.15 -5.77 -22.94
CA ARG A 105 7.92 -5.53 -24.37
C ARG A 105 6.44 -5.62 -24.67
N ILE A 106 5.71 -4.54 -24.42
CA ILE A 106 4.40 -4.35 -25.05
C ILE A 106 4.66 -4.34 -26.57
N PRO A 107 3.99 -5.17 -27.39
CA PRO A 107 4.16 -5.11 -28.83
C PRO A 107 3.74 -3.73 -29.33
N SER A 108 4.67 -3.05 -30.00
CA SER A 108 4.39 -1.80 -30.71
C SER A 108 3.24 -2.04 -31.69
N VAL A 109 2.13 -1.32 -31.52
CA VAL A 109 1.07 -1.25 -32.53
C VAL A 109 1.69 -0.61 -33.78
N PRO A 110 1.69 -1.29 -34.94
CA PRO A 110 2.20 -0.69 -36.17
C PRO A 110 1.31 0.48 -36.60
N ASP A 111 1.95 1.56 -37.07
CA ASP A 111 1.34 2.78 -37.62
C ASP A 111 0.35 2.51 -38.76
#